data_AF-A0A318HNQ5-F1
#
_entry.id   AF-A0A318HNQ5-F1
#
_cell.length_a   1.000
_cell.length_b   1.000
_cell.length_c   1.000
_cell.angle_alpha   90.00
_cell.angle_beta   90.00
_cell.angle_gamma   90.00
#
_symmetry.space_group_name_H-M   'P 1'
#
loop_
_entity.id
_entity.type
_entity.pdbx_description
1 polymer ?
#
loop_
_entity_poly.entity_id
_entity_poly.type
_entity_poly.pdbx_seq_one_letter_code
_entity_poly.pdbx_strand_id
1 'polypeptide(L)'
;MFLILRIILAVAISLALLFSVACAPSAPELPSDPSPATVADKLTGPGGSAFLTDITTYEWPDRGLRAGELMSWISHDAGSSDPATATRAGKTARAVAVFLADQDKSVKDAGSKNPSLIQSYAAVLIPYLGAMVGDPTGTSGFEPLDGLDTDMPSTALVFTVMASDPKSNDMFTAAAHNRATAYERQFAVAAAADPSSAGSQEKLETLRRAARLLGLTAAGTRLAGKESPDATEAHAKTNVAYEVATRMLHGTDPHVSAEYFTPNGSLKSPSEVGDEGWSLYDTQLFNYLATYPEITDAIDRFGRTYSAIAGS
;
A
#
# COMPACT_ATOMS: atom_id res chain seq x y z
N MET A 1 32.41 58.17 -65.86
CA MET A 1 30.94 58.31 -65.73
C MET A 1 30.43 57.09 -64.98
N PHE A 2 30.05 57.29 -63.71
CA PHE A 2 29.44 56.35 -62.73
C PHE A 2 30.12 54.99 -62.49
N LEU A 3 31.07 54.92 -61.56
CA LEU A 3 30.97 54.68 -60.10
C LEU A 3 30.78 53.19 -59.73
N ILE A 4 31.89 52.67 -59.21
CA ILE A 4 32.19 51.29 -58.81
C ILE A 4 31.85 51.13 -57.32
N LEU A 5 31.06 50.09 -57.02
CA LEU A 5 31.25 49.08 -55.97
C LEU A 5 32.20 49.43 -54.78
N ARG A 6 31.64 49.57 -53.55
CA ARG A 6 32.09 49.02 -52.23
C ARG A 6 31.75 49.93 -51.03
N ILE A 7 31.63 49.29 -49.84
CA ILE A 7 31.62 49.79 -48.44
C ILE A 7 30.25 49.59 -47.75
N ILE A 8 29.99 48.41 -47.13
CA ILE A 8 30.13 48.04 -45.70
C ILE A 8 29.16 48.78 -44.76
N LEU A 9 28.18 48.07 -44.17
CA LEU A 9 28.01 47.96 -42.70
C LEU A 9 27.01 46.85 -42.34
N ALA A 10 27.50 45.84 -41.62
CA ALA A 10 26.74 44.74 -41.06
C ALA A 10 26.15 45.16 -39.69
N VAL A 11 24.83 45.02 -39.53
CA VAL A 11 24.16 45.14 -38.22
C VAL A 11 23.93 43.73 -37.70
N ALA A 12 24.81 43.29 -36.80
CA ALA A 12 24.65 42.07 -36.03
C ALA A 12 23.61 42.31 -34.92
N ILE A 13 22.49 41.61 -35.00
CA ILE A 13 21.49 41.55 -33.93
C ILE A 13 22.06 40.59 -32.87
N SER A 14 22.67 41.14 -31.83
CA SER A 14 23.05 40.40 -30.63
C SER A 14 21.81 40.16 -29.78
N LEU A 15 21.16 39.01 -30.00
CA LEU A 15 20.13 38.49 -29.10
C LEU A 15 20.84 37.93 -27.86
N ALA A 16 20.96 38.76 -26.82
CA ALA A 16 21.45 38.34 -25.51
C ALA A 16 20.40 37.42 -24.87
N LEU A 17 20.57 36.11 -25.04
CA LEU A 17 19.92 35.08 -24.21
C LEU A 17 20.50 35.18 -22.80
N LEU A 18 19.87 35.99 -21.96
CA LEU A 18 20.01 35.93 -20.51
C LEU A 18 19.41 34.61 -20.03
N PHE A 19 20.20 33.53 -20.09
CA PHE A 19 19.94 32.37 -19.24
C PHE A 19 20.20 32.81 -17.81
N SER A 20 19.13 33.17 -17.10
CA SER A 20 19.11 33.14 -15.65
C SER A 20 19.40 31.71 -15.24
N VAL A 21 20.67 31.41 -14.96
CA VAL A 21 21.07 30.22 -14.22
C VAL A 21 20.51 30.43 -12.82
N ALA A 22 19.25 30.03 -12.62
CA ALA A 22 18.77 29.76 -11.27
C ALA A 22 19.76 28.75 -10.71
N CYS A 23 20.50 29.13 -9.65
CA CYS A 23 21.31 28.19 -8.90
C CYS A 23 20.39 27.05 -8.48
N ALA A 24 20.46 25.92 -9.18
CA ALA A 24 19.85 24.71 -8.71
C ALA A 24 20.46 24.43 -7.32
N PRO A 25 19.65 24.06 -6.31
CA PRO A 25 20.19 23.67 -5.02
C PRO A 25 21.25 22.58 -5.23
N SER A 26 22.33 22.62 -4.45
CA SER A 26 23.35 21.57 -4.51
C SER A 26 22.73 20.23 -4.10
N ALA A 27 23.12 19.15 -4.79
CA ALA A 27 22.66 17.81 -4.46
C ALA A 27 22.92 17.47 -2.98
N PRO A 28 21.96 16.86 -2.28
CA PRO A 28 22.16 16.35 -0.93
C PRO A 28 23.35 15.39 -0.89
N GLU A 29 24.15 15.49 0.16
CA GLU A 29 25.27 14.58 0.38
C GLU A 29 24.76 13.20 0.77
N LEU A 30 25.01 12.20 -0.10
CA LEU A 30 24.72 10.81 0.21
C LEU A 30 25.87 10.20 1.02
N PRO A 31 25.61 9.23 1.94
CA PRO A 31 26.67 8.56 2.68
C PRO A 31 27.75 7.99 1.75
N SER A 32 29.01 8.28 2.04
CA SER A 32 30.15 7.77 1.25
C SER A 32 30.33 6.25 1.42
N ASP A 33 29.91 5.71 2.56
CA ASP A 33 29.77 4.28 2.81
C ASP A 33 28.28 3.90 2.75
N PRO A 34 27.84 3.19 1.68
CA PRO A 34 26.46 2.74 1.53
C PRO A 34 26.18 1.42 2.28
N SER A 35 27.03 1.01 3.23
CA SER A 35 26.79 -0.22 4.00
C SER A 35 25.46 -0.17 4.75
N PRO A 36 24.76 -1.31 4.90
CA PRO A 36 23.48 -1.37 5.62
C PRO A 36 23.53 -0.76 7.02
N ALA A 37 24.65 -0.92 7.76
CA ALA A 37 24.81 -0.36 9.09
C ALA A 37 24.87 1.18 9.05
N THR A 38 25.71 1.75 8.19
CA THR A 38 25.87 3.21 8.06
C THR A 38 24.56 3.88 7.61
N VAL A 39 23.85 3.28 6.65
CA VAL A 39 22.55 3.80 6.20
C VAL A 39 21.50 3.68 7.32
N ALA A 40 21.42 2.54 8.01
CA ALA A 40 20.49 2.36 9.12
C ALA A 40 20.72 3.38 10.25
N ASP A 41 21.97 3.60 10.66
CA ASP A 41 22.33 4.57 11.69
C ASP A 41 21.94 6.00 11.26
N LYS A 42 22.16 6.35 9.99
CA LYS A 42 21.77 7.65 9.43
C LYS A 42 20.26 7.86 9.46
N LEU A 43 19.48 6.86 9.02
CA LEU A 43 18.03 6.96 8.88
C LEU A 43 17.28 6.86 10.21
N THR A 44 17.81 6.10 11.17
CA THR A 44 17.18 5.93 12.49
C THR A 44 17.66 6.93 13.54
N GLY A 45 18.75 7.65 13.25
CA GLY A 45 19.32 8.67 14.14
C GLY A 45 18.58 10.03 14.11
N PRO A 46 18.99 10.99 14.96
CA PRO A 46 18.30 12.28 15.14
C PRO A 46 18.16 13.14 13.87
N GLY A 47 19.04 12.94 12.88
CA GLY A 47 19.00 13.64 11.60
C GLY A 47 18.33 12.86 10.46
N GLY A 48 17.78 11.68 10.73
CA GLY A 48 17.24 10.79 9.70
C GLY A 48 16.07 11.39 8.93
N SER A 49 15.10 11.99 9.62
CA SER A 49 13.97 12.65 8.95
C SER A 49 14.42 13.83 8.08
N ALA A 50 15.36 14.66 8.54
CA ALA A 50 15.88 15.77 7.75
C ALA A 50 16.60 15.27 6.49
N PHE A 51 17.42 14.22 6.63
CA PHE A 51 18.07 13.58 5.49
C PHE A 51 17.07 13.00 4.49
N LEU A 52 16.02 12.32 4.97
CA LEU A 52 14.95 11.80 4.11
C LEU A 52 14.21 12.94 3.40
N THR A 53 13.95 14.06 4.08
CA THR A 53 13.38 15.27 3.45
C THR A 53 14.29 15.80 2.35
N ASP A 54 15.59 15.94 2.61
CA ASP A 54 16.56 16.47 1.66
C ASP A 54 16.63 15.62 0.39
N ILE A 55 16.78 14.29 0.54
CA ILE A 55 16.85 13.39 -0.63
C ILE A 55 15.51 13.26 -1.35
N THR A 56 14.38 13.41 -0.64
CA THR A 56 13.05 13.31 -1.25
C THR A 56 12.71 14.54 -2.08
N THR A 57 13.02 15.73 -1.55
CA THR A 57 12.62 17.01 -2.17
C THR A 57 13.59 17.50 -3.23
N TYR A 58 14.83 17.01 -3.23
CA TYR A 58 15.80 17.30 -4.29
C TYR A 58 15.39 16.65 -5.62
N GLU A 59 15.37 17.42 -6.70
CA GLU A 59 15.04 16.92 -8.04
C GLU A 59 16.23 16.21 -8.66
N TRP A 60 16.26 14.89 -8.55
CA TRP A 60 17.38 14.09 -9.03
C TRP A 60 17.34 13.91 -10.55
N PRO A 61 18.48 14.03 -11.27
CA PRO A 61 18.55 13.76 -12.70
C PRO A 61 18.16 12.32 -13.08
N ASP A 62 18.35 11.37 -12.15
CA ASP A 62 18.00 9.95 -12.31
C ASP A 62 16.63 9.60 -11.71
N ARG A 63 15.79 10.61 -11.45
CA ARG A 63 14.44 10.45 -10.89
C ARG A 63 14.44 9.85 -9.48
N GLY A 64 15.56 9.94 -8.77
CA GLY A 64 15.73 9.51 -7.38
C GLY A 64 16.29 8.10 -7.23
N LEU A 65 16.75 7.48 -8.33
CA LEU A 65 17.25 6.10 -8.33
C LEU A 65 18.42 5.91 -7.35
N ARG A 66 19.47 6.73 -7.45
CA ARG A 66 20.65 6.63 -6.56
C ARG A 66 20.31 6.85 -5.08
N ALA A 67 19.37 7.74 -4.77
CA ALA A 67 18.90 7.94 -3.41
C ALA A 67 18.16 6.70 -2.89
N GLY A 68 17.32 6.10 -3.73
CA GLY A 68 16.59 4.87 -3.43
C GLY A 68 17.49 3.65 -3.22
N GLU A 69 18.60 3.55 -3.96
CA GLU A 69 19.56 2.44 -3.88
C GLU A 69 20.16 2.28 -2.47
N LEU A 70 20.29 3.36 -1.70
CA LEU A 70 20.77 3.32 -0.30
C LEU A 70 19.94 2.39 0.58
N MET A 71 18.65 2.22 0.28
CA MET A 71 17.71 1.45 1.08
C MET A 71 17.35 0.09 0.47
N SER A 72 17.93 -0.26 -0.69
CA SER A 72 17.58 -1.47 -1.44
C SER A 72 17.80 -2.79 -0.68
N TRP A 73 18.73 -2.80 0.28
CA TRP A 73 19.04 -3.96 1.12
C TRP A 73 17.92 -4.30 2.12
N ILE A 74 17.06 -3.34 2.48
CA ILE A 74 16.04 -3.51 3.53
C ILE A 74 15.08 -4.65 3.20
N SER A 75 14.62 -4.74 1.95
CA SER A 75 13.65 -5.76 1.54
C SER A 75 14.25 -7.17 1.58
N HIS A 76 15.53 -7.30 1.22
CA HIS A 76 16.27 -8.56 1.30
C HIS A 76 16.48 -8.99 2.76
N ASP A 77 16.87 -8.06 3.62
CA ASP A 77 17.22 -8.36 5.01
C ASP A 77 15.99 -8.53 5.92
N ALA A 78 14.79 -8.13 5.47
CA ALA A 78 13.55 -8.19 6.25
C ALA A 78 13.22 -9.59 6.81
N GLY A 79 13.49 -10.63 6.03
CA GLY A 79 13.27 -12.04 6.39
C GLY A 79 14.54 -12.80 6.77
N SER A 80 15.63 -12.10 7.10
CA SER A 80 16.90 -12.72 7.44
C SER A 80 16.78 -13.66 8.64
N SER A 81 17.47 -14.80 8.59
CA SER A 81 17.58 -15.72 9.72
C SER A 81 18.50 -15.19 10.84
N ASP A 82 19.32 -14.17 10.55
CA ASP A 82 20.04 -13.42 11.57
C ASP A 82 19.12 -12.36 12.20
N PRO A 83 18.75 -12.49 13.50
CA PRO A 83 17.84 -11.57 14.16
C PRO A 83 18.32 -10.12 14.19
N ALA A 84 19.63 -9.90 14.28
CA ALA A 84 20.20 -8.55 14.30
C ALA A 84 20.01 -7.85 12.95
N THR A 85 20.22 -8.59 11.86
CA THR A 85 19.99 -8.11 10.49
C THR A 85 18.52 -7.84 10.20
N ALA A 86 17.62 -8.78 10.52
CA ALA A 86 16.18 -8.56 10.34
C ALA A 86 15.68 -7.35 11.16
N THR A 87 16.13 -7.21 12.41
CA THR A 87 15.76 -6.07 13.27
C THR A 87 16.27 -4.74 12.73
N ARG A 88 17.51 -4.69 12.21
CA ARG A 88 18.06 -3.46 11.60
C ARG A 88 17.25 -3.05 10.39
N ALA A 89 16.91 -4.01 9.52
CA ALA A 89 16.05 -3.77 8.36
C ALA A 89 14.68 -3.21 8.78
N GLY A 90 14.01 -3.83 9.76
CA GLY A 90 12.70 -3.37 10.19
C GLY A 90 12.69 -2.01 10.86
N LYS A 91 13.69 -1.71 11.71
CA LYS A 91 13.81 -0.38 12.32
C LYS A 91 14.04 0.71 11.27
N THR A 92 14.81 0.38 10.23
CA THR A 92 15.10 1.30 9.11
C THR A 92 13.85 1.51 8.25
N ALA A 93 13.15 0.43 7.91
CA ALA A 93 11.86 0.49 7.21
C ALA A 93 10.82 1.30 8.01
N ARG A 94 10.77 1.12 9.34
CA ARG A 94 9.87 1.87 10.20
C ARG A 94 10.21 3.37 10.22
N ALA A 95 11.49 3.74 10.26
CA ALA A 95 11.90 5.14 10.16
C ALA A 95 11.44 5.77 8.83
N VAL A 96 11.53 5.02 7.73
CA VAL A 96 10.96 5.44 6.43
C VAL A 96 9.45 5.61 6.54
N ALA A 97 8.72 4.63 7.08
CA ALA A 97 7.26 4.71 7.21
C ALA A 97 6.81 5.93 8.05
N VAL A 98 7.48 6.20 9.18
CA VAL A 98 7.23 7.39 10.01
C VAL A 98 7.47 8.67 9.22
N PHE A 99 8.59 8.77 8.50
CA PHE A 99 8.88 9.93 7.65
C PHE A 99 7.78 10.17 6.61
N LEU A 100 7.32 9.12 5.91
CA LEU A 100 6.28 9.27 4.89
C LEU A 100 4.93 9.71 5.48
N ALA A 101 4.60 9.24 6.69
CA ALA A 101 3.40 9.66 7.40
C ALA A 101 3.50 11.13 7.87
N ASP A 102 4.65 11.53 8.44
CA ASP A 102 4.85 12.87 9.00
C ASP A 102 5.04 13.96 7.94
N GLN A 103 5.54 13.59 6.75
CA GLN A 103 5.91 14.51 5.66
C GLN A 103 5.05 14.30 4.41
N ASP A 104 3.84 13.75 4.55
CA ASP A 104 3.01 13.29 3.44
C ASP A 104 2.87 14.31 2.29
N LYS A 105 2.63 15.60 2.60
CA LYS A 105 2.49 16.66 1.59
C LYS A 105 3.76 16.89 0.79
N SER A 106 4.90 17.05 1.47
CA SER A 106 6.16 17.34 0.81
C SER A 106 6.64 16.14 -0.02
N VAL A 107 6.38 14.92 0.45
CA VAL A 107 6.68 13.69 -0.28
C VAL A 107 5.77 13.55 -1.50
N LYS A 108 4.46 13.80 -1.38
CA LYS A 108 3.52 13.74 -2.52
C LYS A 108 3.88 14.75 -3.61
N ASP A 109 4.21 15.99 -3.23
CA ASP A 109 4.63 17.03 -4.17
C ASP A 109 5.93 16.64 -4.90
N ALA A 110 6.84 15.98 -4.19
CA ALA A 110 8.09 15.47 -4.74
C ALA A 110 7.91 14.18 -5.58
N GLY A 111 6.84 13.42 -5.39
CA GLY A 111 6.65 12.11 -6.02
C GLY A 111 6.63 12.15 -7.55
N SER A 112 6.09 13.23 -8.13
CA SER A 112 6.13 13.47 -9.58
C SER A 112 7.54 13.73 -10.13
N LYS A 113 8.45 14.25 -9.29
CA LYS A 113 9.84 14.58 -9.63
C LYS A 113 10.78 13.40 -9.40
N ASN A 114 10.53 12.62 -8.35
CA ASN A 114 11.38 11.49 -7.93
C ASN A 114 10.63 10.14 -7.88
N PRO A 115 9.99 9.69 -8.97
CA PRO A 115 9.18 8.47 -8.93
C PRO A 115 10.00 7.20 -8.65
N SER A 116 11.28 7.15 -9.02
CA SER A 116 12.12 5.99 -8.68
C SER A 116 12.36 5.91 -7.17
N LEU A 117 12.45 7.05 -6.48
CA LEU A 117 12.58 7.08 -5.03
C LEU A 117 11.27 6.65 -4.33
N ILE A 118 10.11 7.11 -4.81
CA ILE A 118 8.81 6.66 -4.27
C ILE A 118 8.63 5.14 -4.45
N GLN A 119 9.03 4.60 -5.62
CA GLN A 119 9.04 3.15 -5.85
C GLN A 119 9.99 2.40 -4.90
N SER A 120 11.15 2.97 -4.58
CA SER A 120 12.05 2.41 -3.56
C SER A 120 11.40 2.43 -2.17
N TYR A 121 10.69 3.50 -1.79
CA TYR A 121 9.95 3.53 -0.53
C TYR A 121 8.87 2.46 -0.46
N ALA A 122 8.09 2.22 -1.53
CA ALA A 122 7.18 1.08 -1.58
C ALA A 122 7.91 -0.25 -1.41
N ALA A 123 8.99 -0.47 -2.17
CA ALA A 123 9.73 -1.73 -2.16
C ALA A 123 10.25 -2.11 -0.77
N VAL A 124 10.73 -1.14 0.01
CA VAL A 124 11.26 -1.38 1.37
C VAL A 124 10.18 -1.62 2.41
N LEU A 125 8.95 -1.14 2.17
CA LEU A 125 7.83 -1.27 3.10
C LEU A 125 6.94 -2.49 2.83
N ILE A 126 6.89 -3.01 1.59
CA ILE A 126 6.08 -4.18 1.22
C ILE A 126 6.26 -5.39 2.17
N PRO A 127 7.49 -5.79 2.56
CA PRO A 127 7.67 -6.92 3.48
C PRO A 127 7.01 -6.72 4.85
N TYR A 128 6.79 -5.47 5.27
CA TYR A 128 6.29 -5.09 6.58
C TYR A 128 4.78 -4.78 6.61
N LEU A 129 4.06 -4.97 5.50
CA LEU A 129 2.61 -4.78 5.44
C LEU A 129 1.87 -5.59 6.52
N GLY A 130 2.32 -6.82 6.81
CA GLY A 130 1.79 -7.62 7.91
C GLY A 130 2.06 -6.97 9.27
N ALA A 131 3.29 -6.52 9.50
CA ALA A 131 3.71 -5.88 10.74
C ALA A 131 2.90 -4.60 11.02
N MET A 132 2.63 -3.79 9.99
CA MET A 132 1.79 -2.58 10.07
C MET A 132 0.39 -2.88 10.64
N VAL A 133 -0.16 -4.07 10.40
CA VAL A 133 -1.52 -4.46 10.83
C VAL A 133 -1.55 -5.47 11.99
N GLY A 134 -0.41 -5.67 12.66
CA GLY A 134 -0.32 -6.51 13.87
C GLY A 134 0.09 -7.96 13.62
N ASP A 135 0.70 -8.26 12.48
CA ASP A 135 1.29 -9.56 12.17
C ASP A 135 2.78 -9.44 11.80
N PRO A 136 3.69 -9.47 12.79
CA PRO A 136 5.12 -9.37 12.53
C PRO A 136 5.73 -10.66 11.94
N THR A 137 4.93 -11.71 11.70
CA THR A 137 5.43 -13.02 11.25
C THR A 137 6.30 -12.89 10.00
N GLY A 138 7.55 -13.38 10.10
CA GLY A 138 8.54 -13.31 9.02
C GLY A 138 9.32 -12.00 8.94
N THR A 139 9.14 -11.08 9.89
CA THR A 139 9.88 -9.81 10.00
C THR A 139 10.26 -9.50 11.45
N SER A 140 11.05 -8.46 11.69
CA SER A 140 11.42 -8.01 13.05
C SER A 140 11.74 -6.52 13.07
N GLY A 141 11.53 -5.85 14.21
CA GLY A 141 11.94 -4.45 14.41
C GLY A 141 11.04 -3.40 13.75
N PHE A 142 9.86 -3.78 13.26
CA PHE A 142 8.85 -2.87 12.72
C PHE A 142 7.59 -2.93 13.57
N GLU A 143 7.42 -1.97 14.48
CA GLU A 143 6.17 -1.78 15.21
C GLU A 143 5.15 -0.98 14.38
N PRO A 144 3.84 -1.28 14.49
CA PRO A 144 2.78 -0.45 13.91
C PRO A 144 2.96 1.04 14.20
N LEU A 145 2.59 1.89 13.24
CA LEU A 145 2.61 3.35 13.45
C LEU A 145 1.44 3.80 14.32
N ASP A 146 0.32 3.09 14.22
CA ASP A 146 -0.92 3.39 14.90
C ASP A 146 -1.30 2.28 15.89
N GLY A 147 -2.21 2.59 16.81
CA GLY A 147 -2.88 1.56 17.60
C GLY A 147 -3.75 0.67 16.71
N LEU A 148 -3.68 -0.64 16.89
CA LEU A 148 -4.40 -1.61 16.04
C LEU A 148 -5.93 -1.56 16.17
N ASP A 149 -6.45 -0.90 17.20
CA ASP A 149 -7.89 -0.68 17.44
C ASP A 149 -8.32 0.77 17.11
N THR A 150 -7.51 1.50 16.35
CA THR A 150 -7.79 2.87 15.87
C THR A 150 -8.18 2.88 14.39
N ASP A 151 -8.43 4.07 13.85
CA ASP A 151 -8.65 4.36 12.43
C ASP A 151 -7.35 4.38 11.58
N MET A 152 -6.19 4.18 12.22
CA MET A 152 -4.86 4.05 11.61
C MET A 152 -4.43 5.21 10.68
N PRO A 153 -4.55 6.49 11.12
CA PRO A 153 -4.35 7.64 10.25
C PRO A 153 -2.91 7.76 9.74
N SER A 154 -1.89 7.48 10.56
CA SER A 154 -0.49 7.58 10.12
C SER A 154 -0.18 6.53 9.05
N THR A 155 -0.69 5.30 9.21
CA THR A 155 -0.52 4.24 8.21
C THR A 155 -1.29 4.58 6.93
N ALA A 156 -2.48 5.17 7.00
CA ALA A 156 -3.24 5.61 5.82
C ALA A 156 -2.47 6.67 5.01
N LEU A 157 -1.73 7.57 5.67
CA LEU A 157 -0.87 8.55 4.98
C LEU A 157 0.27 7.89 4.21
N VAL A 158 0.85 6.79 4.70
CA VAL A 158 1.83 5.99 3.95
C VAL A 158 1.23 5.46 2.64
N PHE A 159 0.04 4.87 2.69
CA PHE A 159 -0.67 4.42 1.47
C PHE A 159 -0.96 5.59 0.52
N THR A 160 -1.34 6.74 1.08
CA THR A 160 -1.61 7.96 0.29
C THR A 160 -0.35 8.47 -0.43
N VAL A 161 0.82 8.38 0.20
CA VAL A 161 2.09 8.71 -0.45
C VAL A 161 2.38 7.75 -1.60
N MET A 162 2.15 6.44 -1.44
CA MET A 162 2.34 5.49 -2.54
C MET A 162 1.46 5.83 -3.75
N ALA A 163 0.26 6.37 -3.50
CA ALA A 163 -0.66 6.79 -4.55
C ALA A 163 -0.16 7.97 -5.42
N SER A 164 0.93 8.67 -5.04
CA SER A 164 1.51 9.76 -5.83
C SER A 164 2.32 9.29 -7.05
N ASP A 165 2.76 8.02 -7.07
CA ASP A 165 3.39 7.39 -8.24
C ASP A 165 2.57 6.14 -8.64
N PRO A 166 2.10 6.03 -9.90
CA PRO A 166 1.24 4.91 -10.32
C PRO A 166 1.86 3.53 -10.07
N LYS A 167 3.15 3.35 -10.36
CA LYS A 167 3.81 2.05 -10.20
C LYS A 167 4.00 1.70 -8.72
N SER A 168 4.38 2.66 -7.90
CA SER A 168 4.43 2.50 -6.45
C SER A 168 3.06 2.10 -5.88
N ASN A 169 2.01 2.81 -6.30
CA ASN A 169 0.63 2.51 -5.92
C ASN A 169 0.23 1.08 -6.28
N ASP A 170 0.46 0.66 -7.53
CA ASP A 170 0.07 -0.66 -8.01
C ASP A 170 0.81 -1.76 -7.26
N MET A 171 2.13 -1.62 -7.06
CA MET A 171 2.93 -2.58 -6.31
C MET A 171 2.48 -2.69 -4.85
N PHE A 172 2.24 -1.56 -4.19
CA PHE A 172 1.92 -1.52 -2.76
C PHE A 172 0.51 -2.01 -2.48
N THR A 173 -0.48 -1.58 -3.27
CA THR A 173 -1.88 -2.01 -3.11
C THR A 173 -2.07 -3.47 -3.53
N ALA A 174 -1.39 -3.96 -4.57
CA ALA A 174 -1.42 -5.38 -4.92
C ALA A 174 -0.81 -6.25 -3.80
N ALA A 175 0.30 -5.82 -3.20
CA ALA A 175 0.89 -6.55 -2.07
C ALA A 175 -0.02 -6.56 -0.84
N ALA A 176 -0.66 -5.43 -0.53
CA ALA A 176 -1.61 -5.31 0.58
C ALA A 176 -2.85 -6.20 0.34
N HIS A 177 -3.42 -6.17 -0.86
CA HIS A 177 -4.56 -6.98 -1.23
C HIS A 177 -4.24 -8.48 -1.18
N ASN A 178 -3.11 -8.90 -1.77
CA ASN A 178 -2.68 -10.30 -1.72
C ASN A 178 -2.53 -10.82 -0.28
N ARG A 179 -2.01 -9.99 0.63
CA ARG A 179 -1.89 -10.36 2.04
C ARG A 179 -3.23 -10.36 2.77
N ALA A 180 -4.10 -9.39 2.50
CA ALA A 180 -5.47 -9.39 3.02
C ALA A 180 -6.24 -10.65 2.60
N THR A 181 -6.21 -11.01 1.31
CA THR A 181 -6.82 -12.24 0.80
C THR A 181 -6.24 -13.49 1.45
N ALA A 182 -4.94 -13.51 1.77
CA ALA A 182 -4.34 -14.64 2.50
C ALA A 182 -4.96 -14.79 3.90
N TYR A 183 -5.17 -13.69 4.62
CA TYR A 183 -5.86 -13.70 5.91
C TYR A 183 -7.35 -14.10 5.79
N GLU A 184 -8.07 -13.59 4.80
CA GLU A 184 -9.47 -13.96 4.54
C GLU A 184 -9.59 -15.46 4.26
N ARG A 185 -8.67 -16.02 3.45
CA ARG A 185 -8.61 -17.45 3.17
C ARG A 185 -8.26 -18.28 4.40
N GLN A 186 -7.32 -17.82 5.23
CA GLN A 186 -6.96 -18.48 6.48
C GLN A 186 -8.17 -18.53 7.42
N PHE A 187 -8.88 -17.41 7.57
CA PHE A 187 -10.14 -17.35 8.32
C PHE A 187 -11.17 -18.31 7.72
N ALA A 188 -11.40 -18.26 6.41
CA ALA A 188 -12.41 -19.07 5.74
C ALA A 188 -12.16 -20.58 5.88
N VAL A 189 -10.91 -21.03 5.78
CA VAL A 189 -10.54 -22.43 6.03
C VAL A 189 -10.86 -22.81 7.49
N ALA A 190 -10.46 -21.98 8.45
CA ALA A 190 -10.69 -22.25 9.87
C ALA A 190 -12.18 -22.18 10.27
N ALA A 191 -12.95 -21.31 9.62
CA ALA A 191 -14.39 -21.15 9.83
C ALA A 191 -15.19 -22.30 9.21
N ALA A 192 -14.85 -22.74 8.00
CA ALA A 192 -15.51 -23.88 7.37
C ALA A 192 -15.24 -25.20 8.11
N ALA A 193 -14.03 -25.37 8.67
CA ALA A 193 -13.67 -26.56 9.44
C ALA A 193 -14.36 -26.64 10.82
N ASP A 194 -14.57 -25.49 11.47
CA ASP A 194 -15.32 -25.40 12.72
C ASP A 194 -16.09 -24.06 12.79
N PRO A 195 -17.33 -24.03 12.26
CA PRO A 195 -18.15 -22.83 12.22
C PRO A 195 -18.48 -22.28 13.61
N SER A 196 -18.59 -23.15 14.62
CA SER A 196 -18.97 -22.77 15.98
C SER A 196 -17.88 -22.02 16.74
N SER A 197 -16.63 -22.09 16.28
CA SER A 197 -15.52 -21.33 16.86
C SER A 197 -15.04 -20.17 15.98
N ALA A 198 -15.78 -19.80 14.93
CA ALA A 198 -15.44 -18.70 14.03
C ALA A 198 -15.26 -17.35 14.77
N GLY A 199 -15.97 -17.13 15.87
CA GLY A 199 -15.86 -15.96 16.73
C GLY A 199 -14.71 -15.99 17.75
N SER A 200 -13.81 -16.99 17.70
CA SER A 200 -12.65 -17.02 18.59
C SER A 200 -11.73 -15.83 18.35
N GLN A 201 -11.06 -15.33 19.40
CA GLN A 201 -10.20 -14.15 19.29
C GLN A 201 -9.13 -14.29 18.21
N GLU A 202 -8.52 -15.47 18.07
CA GLU A 202 -7.50 -15.75 17.05
C GLU A 202 -8.05 -15.61 15.62
N LYS A 203 -9.21 -16.20 15.34
CA LYS A 203 -9.85 -16.13 14.02
C LYS A 203 -10.33 -14.71 13.72
N LEU A 204 -10.91 -14.03 14.71
CA LEU A 204 -11.30 -12.63 14.59
C LEU A 204 -10.11 -11.72 14.30
N GLU A 205 -8.97 -11.95 14.96
CA GLU A 205 -7.77 -11.15 14.73
C GLU A 205 -7.18 -11.38 13.33
N THR A 206 -7.21 -12.62 12.84
CA THR A 206 -6.86 -12.94 11.44
C THR A 206 -7.70 -12.11 10.48
N LEU A 207 -9.01 -12.08 10.69
CA LEU A 207 -9.91 -11.33 9.82
C LEU A 207 -9.76 -9.80 10.00
N ARG A 208 -9.50 -9.30 11.21
CA ARG A 208 -9.19 -7.87 11.44
C ARG A 208 -7.93 -7.41 10.73
N ARG A 209 -6.90 -8.26 10.62
CA ARG A 209 -5.70 -7.93 9.84
C ARG A 209 -6.03 -7.73 8.35
N ALA A 210 -6.93 -8.54 7.79
CA ALA A 210 -7.45 -8.31 6.44
C ALA A 210 -8.21 -6.98 6.36
N ALA A 211 -9.11 -6.72 7.31
CA ALA A 211 -9.90 -5.48 7.36
C ALA A 211 -9.03 -4.23 7.40
N ARG A 212 -7.96 -4.25 8.21
CA ARG A 212 -6.99 -3.15 8.31
C ARG A 212 -6.29 -2.91 6.97
N LEU A 213 -5.75 -3.94 6.31
CA LEU A 213 -5.07 -3.77 5.02
C LEU A 213 -5.99 -3.24 3.91
N LEU A 214 -7.20 -3.77 3.81
CA LEU A 214 -8.18 -3.34 2.82
C LEU A 214 -8.70 -1.93 3.14
N GLY A 215 -8.97 -1.64 4.41
CA GLY A 215 -9.37 -0.32 4.88
C GLY A 215 -8.30 0.74 4.60
N LEU A 216 -7.02 0.44 4.88
CA LEU A 216 -5.89 1.31 4.59
C LEU A 216 -5.71 1.57 3.08
N THR A 217 -5.95 0.55 2.26
CA THR A 217 -5.91 0.68 0.79
C THR A 217 -7.01 1.64 0.29
N ALA A 218 -8.23 1.49 0.83
CA ALA A 218 -9.34 2.38 0.53
C ALA A 218 -9.10 3.82 1.03
N ALA A 219 -8.64 3.97 2.27
CA ALA A 219 -8.32 5.26 2.88
C ALA A 219 -7.23 6.00 2.09
N GLY A 220 -6.13 5.32 1.76
CA GLY A 220 -5.05 5.91 0.97
C GLY A 220 -5.49 6.36 -0.43
N THR A 221 -6.38 5.58 -1.07
CA THR A 221 -6.95 5.95 -2.38
C THR A 221 -7.82 7.20 -2.27
N ARG A 222 -8.73 7.26 -1.28
CA ARG A 222 -9.59 8.42 -1.03
C ARG A 222 -8.79 9.67 -0.67
N LEU A 223 -7.83 9.56 0.25
CA LEU A 223 -6.96 10.67 0.66
C LEU A 223 -6.09 11.19 -0.49
N ALA A 224 -5.85 10.37 -1.52
CA ALA A 224 -5.19 10.76 -2.75
C ALA A 224 -6.16 11.40 -3.79
N GLY A 225 -7.43 11.59 -3.44
CA GLY A 225 -8.46 12.16 -4.32
C GLY A 225 -8.91 11.23 -5.44
N LYS A 226 -8.71 9.92 -5.30
CA LYS A 226 -9.13 8.89 -6.25
C LYS A 226 -10.38 8.19 -5.73
N GLU A 227 -11.29 7.85 -6.64
CA GLU A 227 -12.45 6.99 -6.32
C GLU A 227 -12.09 5.52 -6.56
N SER A 228 -12.62 4.65 -5.71
CA SER A 228 -12.62 3.21 -5.92
C SER A 228 -14.06 2.71 -5.70
N PRO A 229 -14.80 2.39 -6.77
CA PRO A 229 -16.22 2.02 -6.66
C PRO A 229 -16.43 0.77 -5.79
N ASP A 230 -15.46 -0.14 -5.77
CA ASP A 230 -15.52 -1.39 -5.00
C ASP A 230 -15.04 -1.23 -3.55
N ALA A 231 -14.53 -0.05 -3.17
CA ALA A 231 -14.06 0.23 -1.81
C ALA A 231 -15.24 0.54 -0.86
N THR A 232 -16.17 -0.40 -0.76
CA THR A 232 -17.34 -0.33 0.12
C THR A 232 -17.31 -1.46 1.14
N GLU A 233 -17.92 -1.22 2.30
CA GLU A 233 -18.10 -2.25 3.33
C GLU A 233 -18.80 -3.48 2.77
N ALA A 234 -19.82 -3.26 1.95
CA ALA A 234 -20.62 -4.32 1.38
C ALA A 234 -19.75 -5.23 0.49
N HIS A 235 -19.00 -4.66 -0.47
CA HIS A 235 -18.05 -5.41 -1.30
C HIS A 235 -17.01 -6.18 -0.48
N ALA A 236 -16.41 -5.55 0.52
CA ALA A 236 -15.44 -6.22 1.38
C ALA A 236 -16.06 -7.41 2.12
N LYS A 237 -17.26 -7.23 2.70
CA LYS A 237 -17.99 -8.28 3.42
C LYS A 237 -18.39 -9.43 2.50
N THR A 238 -18.87 -9.14 1.29
CA THR A 238 -19.25 -10.16 0.29
C THR A 238 -18.05 -11.02 -0.12
N ASN A 239 -16.85 -10.44 -0.27
CA ASN A 239 -15.64 -11.21 -0.57
C ASN A 239 -15.31 -12.24 0.53
N VAL A 240 -15.39 -11.84 1.80
CA VAL A 240 -15.20 -12.76 2.93
C VAL A 240 -16.29 -13.81 2.96
N ALA A 241 -17.55 -13.40 2.80
CA ALA A 241 -18.70 -14.31 2.76
C ALA A 241 -18.55 -15.36 1.65
N TYR A 242 -18.10 -14.95 0.46
CA TYR A 242 -17.79 -15.84 -0.65
C TYR A 242 -16.68 -16.84 -0.31
N GLU A 243 -15.54 -16.37 0.24
CA GLU A 243 -14.42 -17.25 0.60
C GLU A 243 -14.86 -18.31 1.63
N VAL A 244 -15.72 -17.97 2.59
CA VAL A 244 -16.31 -18.95 3.52
C VAL A 244 -17.29 -19.88 2.80
N ALA A 245 -18.28 -19.31 2.12
CA ALA A 245 -19.37 -20.07 1.51
C ALA A 245 -18.86 -21.05 0.46
N THR A 246 -17.87 -20.69 -0.37
CA THR A 246 -17.33 -21.59 -1.40
C THR A 246 -16.62 -22.82 -0.84
N ARG A 247 -16.30 -22.83 0.47
CA ARG A 247 -15.71 -23.99 1.16
C ARG A 247 -16.73 -24.86 1.87
N MET A 248 -17.93 -24.34 2.10
CA MET A 248 -19.00 -25.03 2.82
C MET A 248 -20.11 -25.51 1.87
N LEU A 249 -20.31 -24.79 0.76
CA LEU A 249 -21.25 -25.12 -0.30
C LEU A 249 -20.61 -26.02 -1.35
N HIS A 250 -21.26 -27.14 -1.64
CA HIS A 250 -20.92 -28.03 -2.74
C HIS A 250 -22.18 -28.38 -3.53
N GLY A 251 -22.22 -28.05 -4.82
CA GLY A 251 -23.41 -28.28 -5.65
C GLY A 251 -24.47 -27.21 -5.43
N THR A 252 -25.75 -27.57 -5.43
CA THR A 252 -26.88 -26.62 -5.32
C THR A 252 -27.33 -26.45 -3.87
N ASP A 253 -27.73 -25.24 -3.48
CA ASP A 253 -28.31 -24.93 -2.17
C ASP A 253 -29.60 -24.10 -2.32
N PRO A 254 -30.67 -24.32 -1.53
CA PRO A 254 -31.92 -23.58 -1.67
C PRO A 254 -31.81 -22.08 -1.36
N HIS A 255 -30.75 -21.64 -0.68
CA HIS A 255 -30.52 -20.22 -0.36
C HIS A 255 -29.76 -19.48 -1.47
N VAL A 256 -29.12 -20.21 -2.40
CA VAL A 256 -28.30 -19.62 -3.47
C VAL A 256 -28.79 -20.10 -4.85
N SER A 257 -29.20 -19.15 -5.70
CA SER A 257 -29.64 -19.37 -7.07
C SER A 257 -28.59 -20.15 -7.88
N ALA A 258 -29.06 -21.10 -8.69
CA ALA A 258 -28.20 -21.90 -9.58
C ALA A 258 -27.35 -21.07 -10.54
N GLU A 259 -27.78 -19.85 -10.88
CA GLU A 259 -27.04 -18.92 -11.75
C GLU A 259 -25.72 -18.41 -11.16
N TYR A 260 -25.56 -18.49 -9.84
CA TYR A 260 -24.34 -18.13 -9.14
C TYR A 260 -23.35 -19.28 -8.98
N PHE A 261 -23.66 -20.43 -9.56
CA PHE A 261 -22.74 -21.55 -9.65
C PHE A 261 -22.11 -21.62 -11.04
N THR A 262 -20.84 -21.97 -11.07
CA THR A 262 -20.11 -22.33 -12.29
C THR A 262 -20.54 -23.73 -12.75
N PRO A 263 -20.26 -24.12 -14.01
CA PRO A 263 -20.64 -25.43 -14.53
C PRO A 263 -20.06 -26.64 -13.77
N ASN A 264 -18.97 -26.45 -13.02
CA ASN A 264 -18.37 -27.47 -12.14
C ASN A 264 -18.98 -27.48 -10.72
N GLY A 265 -19.99 -26.65 -10.43
CA GLY A 265 -20.69 -26.61 -9.15
C GLY A 265 -20.00 -25.81 -8.04
N SER A 266 -18.97 -25.01 -8.37
CA SER A 266 -18.39 -24.02 -7.47
C SER A 266 -19.21 -22.73 -7.49
N LEU A 267 -19.10 -21.90 -6.44
CA LEU A 267 -19.65 -20.55 -6.48
C LEU A 267 -18.81 -19.68 -7.43
N LYS A 268 -19.48 -18.78 -8.16
CA LYS A 268 -18.81 -17.70 -8.89
C LYS A 268 -18.18 -16.72 -7.90
N SER A 269 -16.98 -16.26 -8.18
CA SER A 269 -16.38 -15.15 -7.42
C SER A 269 -17.19 -13.85 -7.60
N PRO A 270 -17.12 -12.91 -6.64
CA PRO A 270 -17.79 -11.60 -6.78
C PRO A 270 -17.45 -10.88 -8.09
N SER A 271 -16.21 -11.01 -8.58
CA SER A 271 -15.80 -10.48 -9.89
C SER A 271 -16.46 -11.15 -11.11
N GLU A 272 -16.89 -12.41 -10.98
CA GLU A 272 -17.58 -13.14 -12.06
C GLU A 272 -19.09 -12.88 -12.09
N VAL A 273 -19.66 -12.32 -11.03
CA VAL A 273 -21.09 -12.02 -10.93
C VAL A 273 -21.44 -10.72 -11.67
N GLY A 274 -20.56 -9.74 -11.62
CA GLY A 274 -20.79 -8.41 -12.20
C GLY A 274 -21.85 -7.58 -11.46
N ASP A 275 -21.91 -6.29 -11.78
CA ASP A 275 -22.67 -5.30 -10.99
C ASP A 275 -24.18 -5.58 -10.93
N GLU A 276 -24.78 -6.02 -12.05
CA GLU A 276 -26.22 -6.24 -12.16
C GLU A 276 -26.71 -7.37 -11.22
N GLY A 277 -25.90 -8.41 -11.03
CA GLY A 277 -26.22 -9.57 -10.20
C GLY A 277 -25.77 -9.42 -8.74
N TRP A 278 -24.99 -8.38 -8.44
CA TRP A 278 -24.22 -8.28 -7.20
C TRP A 278 -25.09 -8.21 -5.94
N SER A 279 -26.11 -7.34 -5.93
CA SER A 279 -26.95 -7.12 -4.73
C SER A 279 -27.74 -8.37 -4.34
N LEU A 280 -28.24 -9.11 -5.33
CA LEU A 280 -28.93 -10.37 -5.08
C LEU A 280 -27.94 -11.46 -4.62
N TYR A 281 -26.75 -11.50 -5.20
CA TYR A 281 -25.70 -12.45 -4.82
C TYR A 281 -25.25 -12.26 -3.37
N ASP A 282 -24.96 -11.02 -2.98
CA ASP A 282 -24.63 -10.64 -1.61
C ASP A 282 -25.71 -11.11 -0.62
N THR A 283 -26.97 -10.77 -0.91
CA THR A 283 -28.12 -11.17 -0.08
C THR A 283 -28.20 -12.69 0.09
N GLN A 284 -27.98 -13.45 -0.97
CA GLN A 284 -28.07 -14.92 -0.93
C GLN A 284 -26.92 -15.56 -0.16
N LEU A 285 -25.70 -15.05 -0.30
CA LEU A 285 -24.56 -15.49 0.51
C LEU A 285 -24.83 -15.26 2.01
N PHE A 286 -25.32 -14.08 2.37
CA PHE A 286 -25.64 -13.78 3.77
C PHE A 286 -26.84 -14.57 4.29
N ASN A 287 -27.84 -14.88 3.47
CA ASN A 287 -28.94 -15.78 3.84
C ASN A 287 -28.44 -17.19 4.13
N TYR A 288 -27.52 -17.71 3.32
CA TYR A 288 -26.88 -19.00 3.58
C TYR A 288 -26.09 -18.97 4.90
N LEU A 289 -25.24 -17.96 5.09
CA LEU A 289 -24.39 -17.83 6.28
C LEU A 289 -25.14 -17.48 7.56
N ALA A 290 -26.39 -17.02 7.48
CA ALA A 290 -27.24 -16.75 8.64
C ALA A 290 -27.48 -17.99 9.52
N THR A 291 -27.27 -19.20 8.97
CA THR A 291 -27.29 -20.46 9.74
C THR A 291 -26.05 -20.66 10.62
N TYR A 292 -25.01 -19.82 10.46
CA TYR A 292 -23.74 -19.83 11.19
C TYR A 292 -23.50 -18.47 11.87
N PRO A 293 -24.09 -18.22 13.06
CA PRO A 293 -24.07 -16.89 13.69
C PRO A 293 -22.66 -16.39 14.02
N GLU A 294 -21.75 -17.27 14.43
CA GLU A 294 -20.36 -16.92 14.74
C GLU A 294 -19.57 -16.45 13.50
N ILE A 295 -19.87 -17.01 12.33
CA ILE A 295 -19.29 -16.57 11.06
C ILE A 295 -19.85 -15.20 10.69
N THR A 296 -21.17 -15.03 10.81
CA THR A 296 -21.83 -13.76 10.48
C THR A 296 -21.34 -12.62 11.39
N ASP A 297 -21.22 -12.82 12.70
CA ASP A 297 -20.68 -11.80 13.63
C ASP A 297 -19.20 -11.48 13.30
N ALA A 298 -18.40 -12.47 12.92
CA ALA A 298 -17.02 -12.24 12.50
C ALA A 298 -16.95 -11.35 11.24
N ILE A 299 -17.76 -11.64 10.22
CA ILE A 299 -17.84 -10.83 8.99
C ILE A 299 -18.35 -9.41 9.28
N ASP A 300 -19.29 -9.25 10.20
CA ASP A 300 -19.77 -7.92 10.62
C ASP A 300 -18.70 -7.13 11.37
N ARG A 301 -17.89 -7.78 12.22
CA ARG A 301 -16.73 -7.13 12.89
C ARG A 301 -15.66 -6.71 11.89
N PHE A 302 -15.42 -7.54 10.88
CA PHE A 302 -14.56 -7.21 9.76
C PHE A 302 -15.05 -5.95 9.03
N GLY A 303 -16.33 -5.92 8.65
CA GLY A 303 -16.94 -4.78 7.96
C GLY A 303 -16.82 -3.48 8.77
N ARG A 304 -17.13 -3.51 10.06
CA ARG A 304 -16.96 -2.36 10.95
C ARG A 304 -15.51 -1.86 11.03
N THR A 305 -14.54 -2.78 11.11
CA THR A 305 -13.11 -2.44 11.16
C THR A 305 -12.65 -1.82 9.84
N TYR A 306 -13.07 -2.43 8.73
CA TYR A 306 -12.82 -1.91 7.39
C TYR A 306 -13.37 -0.48 7.23
N SER A 307 -14.65 -0.26 7.55
CA SER A 307 -15.32 1.03 7.38
C SER A 307 -14.74 2.13 8.26
N ALA A 308 -14.34 1.79 9.50
CA ALA A 308 -13.71 2.74 10.40
C ALA A 308 -12.39 3.30 9.83
N ILE A 309 -11.61 2.47 9.16
CA ILE A 309 -10.34 2.87 8.55
C ILE A 309 -10.56 3.47 7.15
N ALA A 310 -11.37 2.85 6.31
CA ALA A 310 -11.64 3.34 4.95
C ALA A 310 -12.23 4.76 4.95
N GLY A 311 -13.01 5.10 5.97
CA GLY A 311 -13.66 6.40 6.14
C GLY A 311 -12.82 7.52 6.76
N SER A 312 -11.60 7.25 7.26
CA SER A 312 -10.84 8.17 8.13
C SER A 312 -10.13 9.35 7.47
#